data_AF-A0A942R474-F1
#
_entry.id   AF-A0A942R474-F1
#
_cell.length_a   1.000
_cell.length_b   1.000
_cell.length_c   1.000
_cell.angle_alpha   90.00
_cell.angle_beta   90.00
_cell.angle_gamma   90.00
#
_symmetry.space_group_name_H-M   'P 1'
#
loop_
_entity.id
_entity.type
_entity.pdbx_description
1 polymer ?
#
loop_
_entity_poly.entity_id
_entity_poly.type
_entity_poly.pdbx_seq_one_letter_code
_entity_poly.pdbx_strand_id
1 'polypeptide(L)'
;MMKYILLVLIAILFSSCGDENITNNYIGYDRTFVLITDYDRSSELVMSLSGIVNKEFPNVKFEYIQTRNFDVAQAAYVLEQANKNYPINTVFLSTVDDGDTERNIIFKVGDQAFILPDNGLASRVLANYTYGEIRYIDNMLLFDGKHKSIDDVTFFEIYNSAVRTVLSGAPLNRFGSVCTDPILRPVYDAYRNGGNIVGQSLYIDNIGNVETNITSDLLSGIDLGSILKVQAGESTFYARWSSTFSSVPVGANVALLDADNKLILAVNFGNMSEKYNLNAGDTIQISAANIKVGFLRYNMSELSENIIQGTKKTMLQYGLIDDKNVEYFEKNANGDASKLASLCKELVDLKCDIIIPVSTPASKAAVEYIPSNIPVVFTYVTSPEFAGIINARENVTGLSDATNFDDYLKFVKELFPDLTHAGRMYNPSEPNSLYAQQRLSSLSVLYGLEFTNEIVENISQITPALSNFENKQINTVLIAADNTMNLGMKNLSQNAMVKNMFVIGDSRENVEDGAIGGVSVDYDELALETGVSAISVILGINADAIAVKYLPTTQIYLNKRTAQALNFTFSTDLLLKATYIVE
;
A
#
# COMPACT_ATOMS: atom_id res chain seq x y z
N MET A 1 -49.56 -39.60 17.83
CA MET A 1 -50.19 -39.18 19.11
C MET A 1 -49.19 -38.53 20.08
N MET A 2 -47.98 -39.07 20.27
CA MET A 2 -46.98 -38.54 21.23
C MET A 2 -46.38 -37.16 20.88
N LYS A 3 -46.26 -36.78 19.59
CA LYS A 3 -45.75 -35.45 19.19
C LYS A 3 -46.74 -34.31 19.43
N TYR A 4 -48.04 -34.56 19.39
CA TYR A 4 -49.08 -33.55 19.67
C TYR A 4 -49.26 -33.31 21.17
N ILE A 5 -49.06 -34.35 22.00
CA ILE A 5 -49.13 -34.23 23.46
C ILE A 5 -47.94 -33.42 24.00
N LEU A 6 -46.75 -33.55 23.41
CA LEU A 6 -45.57 -32.76 23.82
C LEU A 6 -45.69 -31.27 23.47
N LEU A 7 -46.30 -30.93 22.33
CA LEU A 7 -46.55 -29.54 21.93
C LEU A 7 -47.64 -28.86 22.79
N VAL A 8 -48.65 -29.61 23.23
CA VAL A 8 -49.70 -29.09 24.13
C VAL A 8 -49.18 -28.95 25.57
N LEU A 9 -48.31 -29.84 26.05
CA LEU A 9 -47.66 -29.68 27.37
C LEU A 9 -46.68 -28.51 27.42
N ILE A 10 -45.96 -28.23 26.33
CA ILE A 10 -45.08 -27.05 26.25
C ILE A 10 -45.91 -25.76 26.19
N ALA A 11 -47.03 -25.72 25.47
CA ALA A 11 -47.92 -24.56 25.41
C ALA A 11 -48.62 -24.27 26.76
N ILE A 12 -48.92 -25.30 27.56
CA ILE A 12 -49.49 -25.15 28.91
C ILE A 12 -48.44 -24.67 29.92
N LEU A 13 -47.17 -25.11 29.79
CA LEU A 13 -46.06 -24.59 30.60
C LEU A 13 -45.76 -23.10 30.34
N PHE A 14 -46.03 -22.59 29.14
CA PHE A 14 -45.90 -21.15 28.82
C PHE A 14 -47.15 -20.32 29.16
N SER A 15 -48.28 -20.95 29.54
CA SER A 15 -49.52 -20.25 29.90
C SER A 15 -49.89 -20.34 31.38
N SER A 16 -49.15 -21.11 32.19
CA SER A 16 -49.40 -21.25 33.64
C SER A 16 -48.34 -20.62 34.57
N CYS A 17 -47.46 -19.77 34.04
CA CYS A 17 -46.66 -18.83 34.85
C CYS A 17 -47.13 -17.39 34.58
N GLY A 18 -48.43 -17.17 34.72
CA GLY A 18 -49.00 -15.86 34.98
C GLY A 18 -49.41 -15.79 36.45
N ASP A 19 -49.09 -14.68 37.09
CA ASP A 19 -49.47 -14.31 38.46
C ASP A 19 -48.74 -14.99 39.62
N GLU A 20 -47.43 -14.76 39.70
CA GLU A 20 -46.85 -14.30 40.96
C GLU A 20 -46.17 -12.95 40.71
N ASN A 21 -46.47 -11.97 41.57
CA ASN A 21 -45.86 -10.63 41.57
C ASN A 21 -44.34 -10.72 41.71
N ILE A 22 -43.64 -10.97 40.62
CA ILE A 22 -42.25 -10.55 40.46
C ILE A 22 -42.36 -9.18 39.80
N THR A 23 -42.43 -8.14 40.62
CA THR A 23 -41.98 -6.82 40.19
C THR A 23 -40.54 -7.00 39.70
N ASN A 24 -40.38 -7.16 38.38
CA ASN A 24 -39.12 -6.91 37.72
C ASN A 24 -38.83 -5.44 38.02
N ASN A 25 -38.11 -5.19 39.11
CA ASN A 25 -37.36 -3.96 39.32
C ASN A 25 -36.28 -3.96 38.23
N TYR A 26 -36.66 -3.69 36.99
CA TYR A 26 -35.77 -2.99 36.09
C TYR A 26 -35.46 -1.69 36.83
N ILE A 27 -34.26 -1.61 37.40
CA ILE A 27 -33.69 -0.34 37.81
C ILE A 27 -33.52 0.42 36.49
N GLY A 28 -34.59 1.11 36.07
CA GLY A 28 -34.52 2.06 34.99
C GLY A 28 -33.57 3.15 35.47
N TYR A 29 -32.43 3.29 34.81
CA TYR A 29 -31.54 4.39 35.12
C TYR A 29 -32.22 5.69 34.69
N ASP A 30 -32.41 6.61 35.63
CA ASP A 30 -33.02 7.91 35.40
C ASP A 30 -32.05 8.88 34.68
N ARG A 31 -30.77 8.52 34.61
CA ARG A 31 -29.70 9.33 34.02
C ARG A 31 -28.50 8.47 33.62
N THR A 32 -27.69 8.97 32.70
CA THR A 32 -26.37 8.38 32.37
C THR A 32 -25.27 9.36 32.76
N PHE A 33 -24.19 8.85 33.32
CA PHE A 33 -22.92 9.54 33.50
C PHE A 33 -21.87 8.84 32.65
N VAL A 34 -21.22 9.57 31.76
CA VAL A 34 -20.21 9.07 30.84
C VAL A 34 -18.87 9.73 31.16
N LEU A 35 -17.87 8.93 31.50
CA LEU A 35 -16.49 9.36 31.63
C LEU A 35 -15.75 9.10 30.32
N ILE A 36 -15.24 10.16 29.70
CA ILE A 36 -14.36 10.12 28.51
C ILE A 36 -12.95 10.49 28.98
N THR A 37 -11.99 9.60 28.85
CA THR A 37 -10.68 9.80 29.49
C THR A 37 -9.60 8.98 28.82
N ASP A 38 -8.37 9.45 28.87
CA ASP A 38 -7.16 8.71 28.52
C ASP A 38 -6.59 7.89 29.68
N TYR A 39 -7.17 8.02 30.89
CA TYR A 39 -6.82 7.16 32.01
C TYR A 39 -7.41 5.76 31.88
N ASP A 40 -6.62 4.75 32.23
CA ASP A 40 -7.07 3.36 32.31
C ASP A 40 -8.17 3.17 33.35
N ARG A 41 -8.98 2.13 33.15
CA ARG A 41 -10.10 1.78 34.05
C ARG A 41 -9.67 1.48 35.49
N SER A 42 -8.43 1.05 35.67
CA SER A 42 -7.79 0.77 36.97
C SER A 42 -7.22 2.03 37.65
N SER A 43 -7.26 3.19 37.01
CA SER A 43 -6.78 4.45 37.59
C SER A 43 -7.61 4.87 38.80
N GLU A 44 -6.98 5.56 39.74
CA GLU A 44 -7.64 6.11 40.92
C GLU A 44 -8.82 7.03 40.55
N LEU A 45 -8.68 7.79 39.45
CA LEU A 45 -9.71 8.70 38.96
C LEU A 45 -10.97 7.94 38.57
N VAL A 46 -10.82 6.93 37.71
CA VAL A 46 -11.94 6.15 37.20
C VAL A 46 -12.61 5.37 38.33
N MET A 47 -11.82 4.77 39.23
CA MET A 47 -12.36 4.06 40.39
C MET A 47 -13.11 4.99 41.35
N SER A 48 -12.57 6.19 41.61
CA SER A 48 -13.18 7.18 42.50
C SER A 48 -14.51 7.67 41.94
N LEU A 49 -14.55 8.09 40.67
CA LEU A 49 -15.78 8.54 40.00
C LEU A 49 -16.82 7.43 39.90
N SER A 50 -16.41 6.21 39.54
CA SER A 50 -17.31 5.05 39.51
C SER A 50 -17.87 4.76 40.90
N GLY A 51 -17.04 4.84 41.94
CA GLY A 51 -17.46 4.70 43.34
C GLY A 51 -18.47 5.76 43.76
N ILE A 52 -18.27 7.03 43.39
CA ILE A 52 -19.21 8.13 43.65
C ILE A 52 -20.55 7.84 43.00
N VAL A 53 -20.57 7.55 41.69
CA VAL A 53 -21.81 7.32 40.95
C VAL A 53 -22.56 6.12 41.52
N ASN A 54 -21.89 4.99 41.71
CA ASN A 54 -22.56 3.77 42.18
C ASN A 54 -23.04 3.85 43.64
N LYS A 55 -22.33 4.59 44.50
CA LYS A 55 -22.66 4.67 45.93
C LYS A 55 -23.64 5.79 46.25
N GLU A 56 -23.47 6.96 45.64
CA GLU A 56 -24.22 8.17 45.97
C GLU A 56 -25.40 8.40 45.01
N PHE A 57 -25.34 7.85 43.78
CA PHE A 57 -26.34 8.03 42.73
C PHE A 57 -26.78 6.69 42.11
N PRO A 58 -27.42 5.77 42.86
CA PRO A 58 -27.71 4.40 42.41
C PRO A 58 -28.64 4.31 41.18
N ASN A 59 -29.37 5.38 40.85
CA ASN A 59 -30.21 5.47 39.65
C ASN A 59 -29.48 6.06 38.43
N VAL A 60 -28.17 6.30 38.51
CA VAL A 60 -27.35 6.83 37.42
C VAL A 60 -26.47 5.72 36.85
N LYS A 61 -26.55 5.50 35.54
CA LYS A 61 -25.71 4.54 34.84
C LYS A 61 -24.31 5.11 34.65
N PHE A 62 -23.27 4.43 35.13
CA PHE A 62 -21.87 4.78 34.83
C PHE A 62 -21.41 4.12 33.52
N GLU A 63 -20.93 4.92 32.59
CA GLU A 63 -20.33 4.52 31.32
C GLU A 63 -18.91 5.07 31.21
N TYR A 64 -18.04 4.36 30.51
CA TYR A 64 -16.62 4.67 30.38
C TYR A 64 -16.19 4.53 28.92
N ILE A 65 -15.54 5.56 28.39
CA ILE A 65 -14.97 5.61 27.04
C ILE A 65 -13.50 5.99 27.18
N GLN A 66 -12.61 5.07 26.78
CA GLN A 66 -11.18 5.34 26.74
C GLN A 66 -10.79 6.07 25.45
N THR A 67 -9.96 7.10 25.54
CA THR A 67 -9.39 7.83 24.42
C THR A 67 -7.89 7.58 24.30
N ARG A 68 -7.27 8.09 23.22
CA ARG A 68 -5.81 8.13 23.09
C ARG A 68 -5.22 9.13 24.09
N ASN A 69 -4.03 8.82 24.58
CA ASN A 69 -3.32 9.63 25.56
C ASN A 69 -3.07 11.04 25.04
N PHE A 70 -3.48 12.05 25.82
CA PHE A 70 -3.24 13.47 25.54
C PHE A 70 -3.85 13.99 24.22
N ASP A 71 -4.73 13.22 23.55
CA ASP A 71 -5.30 13.57 22.25
C ASP A 71 -6.61 14.36 22.39
N VAL A 72 -6.46 15.68 22.62
CA VAL A 72 -7.58 16.61 22.78
C VAL A 72 -8.46 16.67 21.52
N ALA A 73 -7.89 16.57 20.32
CA ALA A 73 -8.63 16.67 19.07
C ALA A 73 -9.56 15.47 18.87
N GLN A 74 -9.05 14.26 19.07
CA GLN A 74 -9.85 13.05 19.01
C GLN A 74 -10.89 13.01 20.12
N ALA A 75 -10.52 13.39 21.34
CA ALA A 75 -11.44 13.42 22.48
C ALA A 75 -12.59 14.42 22.26
N ALA A 76 -12.32 15.57 21.63
CA ALA A 76 -13.36 16.53 21.24
C ALA A 76 -14.35 15.92 20.24
N TYR A 77 -13.87 15.12 19.28
CA TYR A 77 -14.74 14.41 18.33
C TYR A 77 -15.54 13.29 19.02
N VAL A 78 -14.92 12.53 19.92
CA VAL A 78 -15.63 11.52 20.74
C VAL A 78 -16.72 12.18 21.57
N LEU A 79 -16.47 13.36 22.16
CA LEU A 79 -17.45 14.11 22.93
C LEU A 79 -18.63 14.59 22.07
N GLU A 80 -18.37 15.04 20.84
CA GLU A 80 -19.41 15.39 19.87
C GLU A 80 -20.28 14.17 19.51
N GLN A 81 -19.65 13.02 19.22
CA GLN A 81 -20.39 11.78 18.93
C GLN A 81 -21.16 11.29 20.15
N ALA A 82 -20.60 11.46 21.36
CA ALA A 82 -21.28 11.11 22.59
C ALA A 82 -22.52 11.98 22.83
N ASN A 83 -22.42 13.31 22.64
CA ASN A 83 -23.55 14.23 22.70
C ASN A 83 -24.69 13.79 21.76
N LYS A 84 -24.36 13.44 20.52
CA LYS A 84 -25.33 13.00 19.50
C LYS A 84 -26.04 11.69 19.84
N ASN A 85 -25.32 10.71 20.40
CA ASN A 85 -25.80 9.32 20.48
C ASN A 85 -26.29 8.91 21.87
N TYR A 86 -25.93 9.61 22.94
CA TYR A 86 -26.40 9.30 24.29
C TYR A 86 -27.71 10.02 24.64
N PRO A 87 -28.47 9.52 25.64
CA PRO A 87 -29.72 10.15 26.08
C PRO A 87 -29.59 11.64 26.48
N ILE A 88 -30.65 12.41 26.30
CA ILE A 88 -30.68 13.87 26.53
C ILE A 88 -30.40 14.30 27.99
N ASN A 89 -30.52 13.39 28.95
CA ASN A 89 -30.23 13.66 30.37
C ASN A 89 -28.79 13.31 30.78
N THR A 90 -27.92 12.99 29.83
CA THR A 90 -26.56 12.50 30.11
C THR A 90 -25.63 13.59 30.66
N VAL A 91 -24.79 13.22 31.63
CA VAL A 91 -23.65 14.03 32.08
C VAL A 91 -22.38 13.44 31.50
N PHE A 92 -21.64 14.24 30.74
CA PHE A 92 -20.33 13.90 30.23
C PHE A 92 -19.27 14.56 31.10
N LEU A 93 -18.31 13.76 31.54
CA LEU A 93 -17.03 14.25 32.06
C LEU A 93 -15.95 13.83 31.08
N SER A 94 -15.24 14.80 30.48
CA SER A 94 -13.99 14.54 29.78
C SER A 94 -12.82 15.00 30.63
N THR A 95 -11.77 14.20 30.73
CA THR A 95 -10.57 14.55 31.53
C THR A 95 -9.29 14.57 30.70
N VAL A 96 -9.41 14.51 29.37
CA VAL A 96 -8.27 14.47 28.45
C VAL A 96 -7.61 15.84 28.43
N ASP A 97 -6.32 15.86 28.72
CA ASP A 97 -5.53 17.06 28.89
C ASP A 97 -4.19 16.88 28.18
N ASP A 98 -3.69 17.88 27.47
CA ASP A 98 -2.37 17.88 26.85
C ASP A 98 -1.29 18.55 27.72
N GLY A 99 -1.65 18.92 28.96
CA GLY A 99 -0.76 19.49 29.96
C GLY A 99 -0.69 21.02 29.94
N ASP A 100 -1.47 21.68 29.08
CA ASP A 100 -1.50 23.14 28.92
C ASP A 100 -2.80 23.75 29.47
N THR A 101 -3.46 23.08 30.42
CA THR A 101 -4.76 23.50 30.95
C THR A 101 -4.68 23.96 32.41
N GLU A 102 -5.07 25.21 32.67
CA GLU A 102 -5.14 25.76 34.03
C GLU A 102 -6.58 25.84 34.59
N ARG A 103 -7.60 25.69 33.75
CA ARG A 103 -9.01 25.95 34.11
C ARG A 103 -9.93 24.82 33.66
N ASN A 104 -11.01 24.62 34.42
CA ASN A 104 -12.07 23.66 34.10
C ASN A 104 -13.38 24.39 33.89
N ILE A 105 -14.17 23.92 32.93
CA ILE A 105 -15.46 24.50 32.57
C ILE A 105 -16.60 23.50 32.67
N ILE A 106 -17.79 24.04 32.88
CA ILE A 106 -19.06 23.32 32.80
C ILE A 106 -20.07 24.11 31.97
N PHE A 107 -20.80 23.40 31.12
CA PHE A 107 -21.91 23.96 30.34
C PHE A 107 -22.98 22.90 30.05
N LYS A 108 -24.07 23.33 29.41
CA LYS A 108 -25.15 22.44 28.97
C LYS A 108 -25.50 22.63 27.49
N VAL A 109 -25.88 21.53 26.85
CA VAL A 109 -26.56 21.48 25.54
C VAL A 109 -27.89 20.76 25.76
N GLY A 110 -29.00 21.50 25.67
CA GLY A 110 -30.29 21.00 26.18
C GLY A 110 -30.17 20.59 27.66
N ASP A 111 -30.54 19.34 27.97
CA ASP A 111 -30.42 18.79 29.34
C ASP A 111 -29.10 18.02 29.58
N GLN A 112 -28.27 17.85 28.54
CA GLN A 112 -26.97 17.22 28.66
C GLN A 112 -25.98 18.22 29.28
N ALA A 113 -25.15 17.75 30.21
CA ALA A 113 -24.14 18.57 30.88
C ALA A 113 -22.74 18.09 30.56
N PHE A 114 -21.80 19.03 30.44
CA PHE A 114 -20.42 18.77 30.03
C PHE A 114 -19.50 19.34 31.10
N ILE A 115 -18.64 18.51 31.67
CA ILE A 115 -17.56 18.90 32.59
C ILE A 115 -16.24 18.53 31.90
N LEU A 116 -15.33 19.49 31.75
CA LEU A 116 -14.08 19.27 31.03
C LEU A 116 -13.03 20.36 31.29
N PRO A 117 -11.73 20.06 31.06
CA PRO A 117 -10.70 21.09 31.02
C PRO A 117 -10.92 22.05 29.84
N ASP A 118 -10.63 23.33 30.06
CA ASP A 118 -10.78 24.40 29.07
C ASP A 118 -9.57 24.45 28.13
N ASN A 119 -9.43 23.44 27.26
CA ASN A 119 -8.27 23.25 26.37
C ASN A 119 -8.64 23.03 24.89
N GLY A 120 -9.90 23.26 24.56
CA GLY A 120 -10.44 22.99 23.23
C GLY A 120 -11.31 21.73 23.12
N LEU A 121 -11.46 20.91 24.17
CA LEU A 121 -12.38 19.77 24.14
C LEU A 121 -13.83 20.16 23.78
N ALA A 122 -14.28 21.34 24.23
CA ALA A 122 -15.63 21.83 23.95
C ALA A 122 -15.85 22.27 22.50
N SER A 123 -14.79 22.48 21.72
CA SER A 123 -14.85 23.22 20.45
C SER A 123 -15.89 22.67 19.48
N ARG A 124 -15.91 21.35 19.29
CA ARG A 124 -16.83 20.69 18.34
C ARG A 124 -18.28 20.73 18.80
N VAL A 125 -18.52 20.54 20.11
CA VAL A 125 -19.88 20.61 20.68
C VAL A 125 -20.40 22.05 20.61
N LEU A 126 -19.60 23.05 20.96
CA LEU A 126 -20.00 24.46 20.94
C LEU A 126 -20.18 25.01 19.52
N ALA A 127 -19.45 24.48 18.53
CA ALA A 127 -19.60 24.85 17.13
C ALA A 127 -20.91 24.31 16.51
N ASN A 128 -21.33 23.10 16.91
CA ASN A 128 -22.40 22.37 16.22
C ASN A 128 -23.75 22.35 16.96
N TYR A 129 -23.80 22.82 18.21
CA TYR A 129 -25.01 22.77 19.03
C TYR A 129 -25.27 24.08 19.76
N THR A 130 -26.54 24.41 19.97
CA THR A 130 -26.93 25.51 20.85
C THR A 130 -26.69 25.13 22.30
N TYR A 131 -25.86 25.93 22.99
CA TYR A 131 -25.47 25.71 24.38
C TYR A 131 -25.99 26.82 25.30
N GLY A 132 -26.09 26.49 26.60
CA GLY A 132 -26.41 27.45 27.65
C GLY A 132 -25.20 28.28 28.08
N GLU A 133 -25.27 28.90 29.25
CA GLU A 133 -24.12 29.62 29.81
C GLU A 133 -22.95 28.66 30.14
N ILE A 134 -21.71 29.10 29.89
CA ILE A 134 -20.49 28.38 30.28
C ILE A 134 -19.98 28.98 31.60
N ARG A 135 -19.58 28.12 32.54
CA ARG A 135 -19.08 28.51 33.86
C ARG A 135 -17.72 27.89 34.12
N TYR A 136 -16.81 28.65 34.74
CA TYR A 136 -15.62 28.07 35.34
C TYR A 136 -16.00 27.25 36.58
N ILE A 137 -15.20 26.23 36.90
CA ILE A 137 -15.32 25.44 38.13
C ILE A 137 -14.34 26.02 39.16
N ASP A 138 -14.65 27.23 39.63
CA ASP A 138 -13.79 28.03 40.52
C ASP A 138 -14.49 28.48 41.82
N ASN A 139 -15.73 28.04 42.05
CA ASN A 139 -16.42 28.35 43.29
C ASN A 139 -15.89 27.49 44.45
N MET A 140 -15.15 28.12 45.36
CA MET A 140 -14.55 27.45 46.52
C MET A 140 -15.56 26.76 47.46
N LEU A 141 -16.85 27.11 47.39
CA LEU A 141 -17.91 26.41 48.13
C LEU A 141 -18.14 24.96 47.67
N LEU A 142 -17.63 24.58 46.50
CA LEU A 142 -17.66 23.20 46.02
C LEU A 142 -16.73 22.27 46.82
N PHE A 143 -15.74 22.83 47.53
CA PHE A 143 -14.64 22.07 48.15
C PHE A 143 -14.67 22.12 49.68
N ASP A 144 -15.86 22.25 50.27
CA ASP A 144 -16.11 22.26 51.72
C ASP A 144 -15.26 23.28 52.52
N GLY A 145 -14.73 24.32 51.88
CA GLY A 145 -13.85 25.32 52.51
C GLY A 145 -12.47 24.78 52.93
N LYS A 146 -12.03 23.64 52.38
CA LYS A 146 -10.72 23.02 52.70
C LYS A 146 -9.52 23.77 52.10
N HIS A 147 -9.76 24.54 51.05
CA HIS A 147 -8.74 25.17 50.21
C HIS A 147 -8.90 26.69 50.19
N LYS A 148 -7.80 27.44 50.03
CA LYS A 148 -7.79 28.91 50.05
C LYS A 148 -7.86 29.50 48.64
N SER A 149 -7.23 28.84 47.67
CA SER A 149 -7.32 29.14 46.23
C SER A 149 -7.78 27.91 45.45
N ILE A 150 -8.27 28.11 44.23
CA ILE A 150 -8.54 27.02 43.29
C ILE A 150 -7.25 26.28 42.90
N ASP A 151 -6.11 26.99 42.91
CA ASP A 151 -4.79 26.42 42.61
C ASP A 151 -4.31 25.40 43.66
N ASP A 152 -4.90 25.44 44.87
CA ASP A 152 -4.62 24.48 45.94
C ASP A 152 -5.46 23.19 45.81
N VAL A 153 -6.47 23.20 44.92
CA VAL A 153 -7.41 22.09 44.75
C VAL A 153 -6.84 21.09 43.77
N THR A 154 -6.80 19.82 44.17
CA THR A 154 -6.32 18.78 43.25
C THR A 154 -7.30 18.56 42.10
N PHE A 155 -6.78 18.18 40.94
CA PHE A 155 -7.56 17.73 39.78
C PHE A 155 -8.67 16.73 40.16
N PHE A 156 -8.38 15.77 41.04
CA PHE A 156 -9.36 14.78 41.51
C PHE A 156 -10.50 15.42 42.30
N GLU A 157 -10.19 16.38 43.18
CA GLU A 157 -11.20 17.10 43.97
C GLU A 157 -12.11 17.95 43.09
N ILE A 158 -11.56 18.59 42.05
CA ILE A 158 -12.32 19.36 41.05
C ILE A 158 -13.39 18.48 40.41
N TYR A 159 -13.01 17.36 39.78
CA TYR A 159 -13.97 16.52 39.07
C TYR A 159 -14.93 15.80 40.00
N ASN A 160 -14.46 15.25 41.13
CA ASN A 160 -15.34 14.57 42.08
C ASN A 160 -16.41 15.52 42.63
N SER A 161 -16.05 16.77 42.92
CA SER A 161 -17.00 17.76 43.44
C SER A 161 -17.95 18.26 42.36
N ALA A 162 -17.44 18.50 41.15
CA ALA A 162 -18.25 18.92 40.01
C ALA A 162 -19.29 17.85 39.63
N VAL A 163 -18.87 16.57 39.57
CA VAL A 163 -19.75 15.43 39.24
C VAL A 163 -20.84 15.26 40.30
N ARG A 164 -20.51 15.27 41.59
CA ARG A 164 -21.52 15.23 42.67
C ARG A 164 -22.53 16.37 42.54
N THR A 165 -22.03 17.57 42.30
CA THR A 165 -22.85 18.78 42.24
C THR A 165 -23.83 18.73 41.05
N VAL A 166 -23.36 18.33 39.86
CA VAL A 166 -24.22 18.27 38.67
C VAL A 166 -25.21 17.09 38.72
N LEU A 167 -24.80 15.95 39.28
CA LEU A 167 -25.67 14.78 39.44
C LEU A 167 -26.77 15.02 40.48
N SER A 168 -26.51 15.85 41.49
CA SER A 168 -27.51 16.32 42.47
C SER A 168 -28.53 17.32 41.90
N GLY A 169 -28.39 17.70 40.62
CA GLY A 169 -29.32 18.62 39.95
C GLY A 169 -29.06 20.10 40.23
N ALA A 170 -27.89 20.48 40.73
CA ALA A 170 -27.56 21.87 41.01
C ALA A 170 -27.52 22.73 39.73
N PRO A 171 -27.94 24.01 39.78
CA PRO A 171 -27.84 24.93 38.66
C PRO A 171 -26.39 25.34 38.37
N LEU A 172 -26.10 25.73 37.12
CA LEU A 172 -24.74 26.06 36.65
C LEU A 172 -24.08 27.21 37.43
N ASN A 173 -24.85 28.18 37.94
CA ASN A 173 -24.32 29.28 38.74
C ASN A 173 -23.68 28.84 40.08
N ARG A 174 -23.83 27.57 40.48
CA ARG A 174 -23.16 27.00 41.66
C ARG A 174 -21.69 26.68 41.40
N PHE A 175 -21.26 26.56 40.15
CA PHE A 175 -19.93 26.07 39.81
C PHE A 175 -18.87 27.16 39.83
N GLY A 176 -19.24 28.40 39.51
CA GLY A 176 -18.26 29.48 39.46
C GLY A 176 -18.64 30.70 38.64
N SER A 177 -17.61 31.46 38.29
CA SER A 177 -17.71 32.64 37.44
C SER A 177 -18.13 32.29 36.00
N VAL A 178 -18.67 33.27 35.26
CA VAL A 178 -19.05 33.08 33.84
C VAL A 178 -17.78 32.97 33.01
N CYS A 179 -17.69 31.96 32.17
CA CYS A 179 -16.64 31.83 31.16
C CYS A 179 -17.11 32.52 29.87
N THR A 180 -16.43 33.59 29.48
CA THR A 180 -16.74 34.36 28.25
C THR A 180 -15.75 34.11 27.11
N ASP A 181 -14.64 33.46 27.43
CA ASP A 181 -13.45 33.27 26.61
C ASP A 181 -12.97 31.80 26.68
N PRO A 182 -13.83 30.81 26.36
CA PRO A 182 -13.40 29.41 26.34
C PRO A 182 -12.29 29.22 25.30
N ILE A 183 -11.35 28.33 25.59
CA ILE A 183 -10.32 27.93 24.62
C ILE A 183 -10.99 27.07 23.56
N LEU A 184 -10.98 27.56 22.32
CA LEU A 184 -11.55 26.87 21.15
C LEU A 184 -10.45 26.52 20.15
N ARG A 185 -10.43 25.26 19.73
CA ARG A 185 -9.64 24.77 18.60
C ARG A 185 -10.46 24.90 17.32
N PRO A 186 -9.81 25.16 16.17
CA PRO A 186 -10.53 25.28 14.91
C PRO A 186 -11.28 24.00 14.54
N VAL A 187 -12.54 24.17 14.13
CA VAL A 187 -13.40 23.11 13.57
C VAL A 187 -13.71 23.51 12.15
N TYR A 188 -13.29 22.70 11.18
CA TYR A 188 -13.49 22.97 9.77
C TYR A 188 -14.45 21.95 9.16
N ASP A 189 -15.36 22.43 8.33
CA ASP A 189 -16.09 21.58 7.40
C ASP A 189 -15.19 21.19 6.24
N ALA A 190 -15.34 19.96 5.74
CA ALA A 190 -14.67 19.58 4.51
C ALA A 190 -15.27 20.35 3.33
N TYR A 191 -14.43 20.79 2.41
CA TYR A 191 -14.86 21.54 1.24
C TYR A 191 -14.03 21.19 0.01
N ARG A 192 -14.62 21.44 -1.16
CA ARG A 192 -13.93 21.31 -2.44
C ARG A 192 -13.34 22.66 -2.85
N ASN A 193 -12.06 22.66 -3.20
CA ASN A 193 -11.33 23.78 -3.76
C ASN A 193 -10.75 23.38 -5.13
N GLY A 194 -11.54 23.60 -6.19
CA GLY A 194 -11.20 23.13 -7.54
C GLY A 194 -11.11 21.61 -7.61
N GLY A 195 -9.95 21.09 -8.01
CA GLY A 195 -9.66 19.65 -8.07
C GLY A 195 -9.28 19.03 -6.72
N ASN A 196 -9.09 19.85 -5.68
CA ASN A 196 -8.73 19.40 -4.34
C ASN A 196 -9.95 19.34 -3.44
N ILE A 197 -9.95 18.39 -2.52
CA ILE A 197 -10.88 18.29 -1.40
C ILE A 197 -10.05 18.48 -0.14
N VAL A 198 -10.43 19.44 0.69
CA VAL A 198 -9.74 19.73 1.94
C VAL A 198 -10.66 19.36 3.08
N GLY A 199 -10.15 18.59 4.02
CA GLY A 199 -10.82 18.17 5.23
C GLY A 199 -9.83 18.00 6.37
N GLN A 200 -10.23 17.24 7.37
CA GLN A 200 -9.50 17.02 8.61
C GLN A 200 -9.67 15.57 9.05
N SER A 201 -8.62 14.97 9.61
CA SER A 201 -8.74 13.72 10.37
C SER A 201 -9.52 13.99 11.66
N LEU A 202 -10.48 13.12 11.97
CA LEU A 202 -11.36 13.25 13.13
C LEU A 202 -11.05 12.25 14.22
N TYR A 203 -10.76 11.02 13.80
CA TYR A 203 -10.62 9.89 14.70
C TYR A 203 -9.64 8.89 14.12
N ILE A 204 -8.88 8.26 15.00
CA ILE A 204 -8.00 7.17 14.64
C ILE A 204 -8.43 5.96 15.46
N ASP A 205 -8.85 4.91 14.76
CA ASP A 205 -9.31 3.70 15.41
C ASP A 205 -8.17 2.91 16.07
N ASN A 206 -8.53 1.85 16.79
CA ASN A 206 -7.59 1.03 17.54
C ASN A 206 -6.59 0.23 16.67
N ILE A 207 -6.81 0.16 15.36
CA ILE A 207 -5.88 -0.48 14.41
C ILE A 207 -5.18 0.56 13.52
N GLY A 208 -5.43 1.84 13.75
CA GLY A 208 -4.71 2.95 13.12
C GLY A 208 -5.30 3.47 11.82
N ASN A 209 -6.55 3.13 11.49
CA ASN A 209 -7.26 3.76 10.38
C ASN A 209 -7.64 5.19 10.75
N VAL A 210 -7.55 6.10 9.78
CA VAL A 210 -7.82 7.52 9.98
C VAL A 210 -9.17 7.87 9.37
N GLU A 211 -10.16 8.12 10.21
CA GLU A 211 -11.45 8.68 9.81
C GLU A 211 -11.32 10.18 9.57
N THR A 212 -11.98 10.68 8.52
CA THR A 212 -11.96 12.10 8.16
C THR A 212 -13.35 12.71 8.18
N ASN A 213 -13.44 14.05 8.11
CA ASN A 213 -14.70 14.75 7.88
C ASN A 213 -15.10 14.82 6.39
N ILE A 214 -14.36 14.17 5.48
CA ILE A 214 -14.62 14.23 4.04
C ILE A 214 -15.74 13.26 3.70
N THR A 215 -16.89 13.77 3.28
CA THR A 215 -18.05 12.95 2.90
C THR A 215 -17.99 12.49 1.44
N SER A 216 -18.73 11.42 1.14
CA SER A 216 -18.87 10.87 -0.22
C SER A 216 -19.29 11.91 -1.27
N ASP A 217 -20.14 12.87 -0.90
CA ASP A 217 -20.62 13.91 -1.81
C ASP A 217 -19.48 14.78 -2.35
N LEU A 218 -18.45 15.02 -1.52
CA LEU A 218 -17.27 15.77 -1.94
C LEU A 218 -16.40 14.98 -2.91
N LEU A 219 -16.45 13.64 -2.86
CA LEU A 219 -15.74 12.73 -3.78
C LEU A 219 -16.46 12.57 -5.13
N SER A 220 -17.62 13.21 -5.32
CA SER A 220 -18.32 13.20 -6.61
C SER A 220 -17.39 13.63 -7.76
N GLY A 221 -17.44 12.88 -8.86
CA GLY A 221 -16.55 13.05 -10.02
C GLY A 221 -15.19 12.34 -9.92
N ILE A 222 -14.92 11.60 -8.83
CA ILE A 222 -13.79 10.67 -8.75
C ILE A 222 -14.35 9.23 -8.83
N ASP A 223 -13.93 8.48 -9.84
CA ASP A 223 -14.43 7.13 -10.07
C ASP A 223 -13.91 6.14 -9.01
N LEU A 224 -14.79 5.25 -8.53
CA LEU A 224 -14.39 4.13 -7.68
C LEU A 224 -13.32 3.27 -8.38
N GLY A 225 -12.26 2.92 -7.66
CA GLY A 225 -11.11 2.20 -8.19
C GLY A 225 -9.94 3.11 -8.60
N SER A 226 -10.15 4.43 -8.68
CA SER A 226 -9.08 5.41 -8.95
C SER A 226 -8.07 5.50 -7.81
N ILE A 227 -6.90 6.08 -8.09
CA ILE A 227 -5.92 6.40 -7.05
C ILE A 227 -6.08 7.87 -6.63
N LEU A 228 -6.11 8.07 -5.31
CA LEU A 228 -6.13 9.38 -4.67
C LEU A 228 -4.70 9.77 -4.31
N LYS A 229 -4.35 11.03 -4.56
CA LYS A 229 -3.19 11.65 -3.91
C LYS A 229 -3.66 12.29 -2.62
N VAL A 230 -3.06 11.88 -1.51
CA VAL A 230 -3.36 12.38 -0.17
C VAL A 230 -2.15 13.16 0.34
N GLN A 231 -2.38 14.39 0.76
CA GLN A 231 -1.45 15.19 1.52
C GLN A 231 -2.01 15.36 2.92
N ALA A 232 -1.27 14.90 3.92
CA ALA A 232 -1.67 14.89 5.31
C ALA A 232 -0.48 15.30 6.18
N GLY A 233 -0.55 16.49 6.78
CA GLY A 233 0.61 17.11 7.42
C GLY A 233 1.77 17.30 6.43
N GLU A 234 2.95 16.79 6.80
CA GLU A 234 4.16 16.78 5.93
C GLU A 234 4.21 15.59 4.96
N SER A 235 3.34 14.60 5.17
CA SER A 235 3.31 13.37 4.39
C SER A 235 2.51 13.55 3.10
N THR A 236 3.03 13.00 1.99
CA THR A 236 2.30 12.85 0.73
C THR A 236 2.36 11.39 0.29
N PHE A 237 1.21 10.78 0.04
CA PHE A 237 1.11 9.39 -0.36
C PHE A 237 -0.07 9.14 -1.28
N TYR A 238 -0.11 7.97 -1.90
CA TYR A 238 -1.22 7.54 -2.73
C TYR A 238 -2.03 6.46 -2.03
N ALA A 239 -3.34 6.47 -2.22
CA ALA A 239 -4.25 5.45 -1.70
C ALA A 239 -5.29 5.09 -2.77
N ARG A 240 -5.59 3.80 -2.94
CA ARG A 240 -6.62 3.36 -3.87
C ARG A 240 -8.00 3.62 -3.29
N TRP A 241 -8.83 4.37 -4.00
CA TRP A 241 -10.23 4.58 -3.65
C TRP A 241 -11.05 3.32 -3.95
N SER A 242 -11.64 2.71 -2.94
CA SER A 242 -12.28 1.39 -3.07
C SER A 242 -13.35 1.15 -2.02
N SER A 243 -14.12 0.07 -2.21
CA SER A 243 -15.14 -0.38 -1.26
C SER A 243 -14.63 -1.43 -0.26
N THR A 244 -13.43 -2.00 -0.47
CA THR A 244 -12.90 -3.09 0.36
C THR A 244 -11.38 -3.02 0.53
N PHE A 245 -10.89 -3.47 1.69
CA PHE A 245 -9.45 -3.60 1.97
C PHE A 245 -8.73 -4.55 1.00
N SER A 246 -9.39 -5.63 0.57
CA SER A 246 -8.83 -6.65 -0.33
C SER A 246 -8.59 -6.17 -1.77
N SER A 247 -8.98 -4.95 -2.10
CA SER A 247 -8.73 -4.35 -3.42
C SER A 247 -7.28 -3.92 -3.65
N VAL A 248 -6.45 -3.97 -2.61
CA VAL A 248 -5.02 -3.70 -2.65
C VAL A 248 -4.24 -4.82 -1.94
N PRO A 249 -2.95 -5.02 -2.27
CA PRO A 249 -2.10 -5.97 -1.55
C PRO A 249 -2.00 -5.65 -0.05
N VAL A 250 -1.60 -6.66 0.74
CA VAL A 250 -1.26 -6.46 2.16
C VAL A 250 -0.13 -5.41 2.28
N GLY A 251 -0.29 -4.44 3.18
CA GLY A 251 0.64 -3.33 3.41
C GLY A 251 0.43 -2.10 2.53
N ALA A 252 -0.44 -2.19 1.51
CA ALA A 252 -0.75 -1.08 0.61
C ALA A 252 -1.86 -0.18 1.18
N ASN A 253 -1.83 1.09 0.78
CA ASN A 253 -2.77 2.11 1.20
C ASN A 253 -4.10 2.00 0.43
N VAL A 254 -5.20 2.12 1.16
CA VAL A 254 -6.57 2.10 0.65
C VAL A 254 -7.37 3.23 1.29
N ALA A 255 -8.30 3.78 0.53
CA ALA A 255 -9.30 4.72 1.01
C ALA A 255 -10.69 4.12 0.77
N LEU A 256 -11.57 4.21 1.77
CA LEU A 256 -12.91 3.61 1.77
C LEU A 256 -13.91 4.46 2.54
N LEU A 257 -15.21 4.18 2.44
CA LEU A 257 -16.24 4.86 3.23
C LEU A 257 -16.57 4.09 4.51
N ASP A 258 -16.80 4.83 5.58
CA ASP A 258 -17.46 4.35 6.78
C ASP A 258 -18.99 4.22 6.60
N ALA A 259 -19.68 3.80 7.66
CA ALA A 259 -21.14 3.67 7.66
C ALA A 259 -21.90 5.01 7.58
N ASP A 260 -21.23 6.13 7.92
CA ASP A 260 -21.76 7.50 7.85
C ASP A 260 -21.39 8.20 6.52
N ASN A 261 -20.85 7.46 5.54
CA ASN A 261 -20.35 7.96 4.26
C ASN A 261 -19.21 8.96 4.36
N LYS A 262 -18.36 8.85 5.39
CA LYS A 262 -17.10 9.59 5.50
C LYS A 262 -15.93 8.75 5.04
N LEU A 263 -14.93 9.41 4.50
CA LEU A 263 -13.72 8.78 4.00
C LEU A 263 -12.82 8.34 5.16
N ILE A 264 -12.42 7.07 5.13
CA ILE A 264 -11.38 6.45 5.94
C ILE A 264 -10.13 6.26 5.07
N LEU A 265 -8.97 6.62 5.63
CA LEU A 265 -7.66 6.28 5.09
C LEU A 265 -7.08 5.12 5.90
N ALA A 266 -6.63 4.07 5.22
CA ALA A 266 -6.18 2.84 5.87
C ALA A 266 -5.00 2.18 5.13
N VAL A 267 -4.28 1.32 5.85
CA VAL A 267 -3.30 0.40 5.28
C VAL A 267 -3.88 -1.01 5.40
N ASN A 268 -3.96 -1.75 4.30
CA ASN A 268 -4.48 -3.11 4.34
C ASN A 268 -3.61 -4.00 5.25
N PHE A 269 -4.17 -4.52 6.35
CA PHE A 269 -3.42 -5.21 7.42
C PHE A 269 -2.24 -4.40 7.99
N GLY A 270 -2.36 -3.06 8.07
CA GLY A 270 -1.35 -2.20 8.69
C GLY A 270 -1.97 -1.01 9.40
N ASN A 271 -1.12 -0.10 9.90
CA ASN A 271 -1.51 1.09 10.65
C ASN A 271 -1.20 2.36 9.84
N MET A 272 -2.23 3.06 9.37
CA MET A 272 -2.10 4.29 8.55
C MET A 272 -1.55 5.45 9.38
N SER A 273 -2.05 5.62 10.61
CA SER A 273 -1.60 6.67 11.53
C SER A 273 -0.11 6.56 11.84
N GLU A 274 0.38 5.39 12.22
CA GLU A 274 1.81 5.18 12.51
C GLU A 274 2.68 5.34 11.28
N LYS A 275 2.25 4.78 10.13
CA LYS A 275 3.03 4.81 8.89
C LYS A 275 3.29 6.22 8.37
N TYR A 276 2.34 7.14 8.55
CA TYR A 276 2.42 8.51 8.04
C TYR A 276 2.47 9.58 9.13
N ASN A 277 2.61 9.17 10.40
CA ASN A 277 2.59 10.01 11.59
C ASN A 277 1.36 10.94 11.65
N LEU A 278 0.18 10.37 11.39
CA LEU A 278 -1.10 11.10 11.37
C LEU A 278 -1.77 11.06 12.74
N ASN A 279 -2.31 12.20 13.14
CA ASN A 279 -3.05 12.43 14.38
C ASN A 279 -4.44 12.97 14.06
N ALA A 280 -5.37 12.91 15.03
CA ALA A 280 -6.64 13.60 14.89
C ALA A 280 -6.40 15.12 14.84
N GLY A 281 -7.15 15.82 14.01
CA GLY A 281 -7.01 17.26 13.80
C GLY A 281 -6.09 17.66 12.65
N ASP A 282 -5.33 16.72 12.06
CA ASP A 282 -4.48 16.98 10.90
C ASP A 282 -5.31 17.39 9.68
N THR A 283 -4.84 18.39 8.94
CA THR A 283 -5.42 18.76 7.65
C THR A 283 -5.16 17.66 6.63
N ILE A 284 -6.22 17.18 5.98
CA ILE A 284 -6.20 16.19 4.93
C ILE A 284 -6.60 16.86 3.62
N GLN A 285 -5.71 16.87 2.64
CA GLN A 285 -6.00 17.31 1.29
C GLN A 285 -5.94 16.13 0.33
N ILE A 286 -6.99 15.98 -0.49
CA ILE A 286 -7.15 14.88 -1.43
C ILE A 286 -7.37 15.43 -2.83
N SER A 287 -6.77 14.78 -3.82
CA SER A 287 -7.02 15.03 -5.23
C SER A 287 -6.96 13.73 -6.02
N ALA A 288 -7.48 13.75 -7.25
CA ALA A 288 -7.17 12.68 -8.19
C ALA A 288 -5.64 12.62 -8.39
N ALA A 289 -5.07 11.41 -8.36
CA ALA A 289 -3.64 11.25 -8.57
C ALA A 289 -3.24 11.68 -9.99
N ASN A 290 -1.99 12.13 -10.13
CA ASN A 290 -1.32 12.27 -11.41
C ASN A 290 0.09 11.71 -11.25
N ILE A 291 0.18 10.37 -11.30
CA ILE A 291 1.41 9.63 -10.99
C ILE A 291 2.33 9.65 -12.20
N LYS A 292 3.62 9.89 -11.97
CA LYS A 292 4.63 9.94 -13.01
C LYS A 292 5.51 8.70 -12.95
N VAL A 293 5.47 7.89 -14.00
CA VAL A 293 6.19 6.61 -14.07
C VAL A 293 7.26 6.71 -15.14
N GLY A 294 8.53 6.55 -14.75
CA GLY A 294 9.65 6.57 -15.67
C GLY A 294 10.06 5.18 -16.10
N PHE A 295 9.95 4.85 -17.39
CA PHE A 295 10.56 3.65 -17.96
C PHE A 295 11.94 4.01 -18.55
N LEU A 296 12.99 3.30 -18.10
CA LEU A 296 14.34 3.45 -18.63
C LEU A 296 14.75 2.20 -19.38
N ARG A 297 14.90 2.30 -20.70
CA ARG A 297 15.24 1.18 -21.58
C ARG A 297 16.70 1.27 -22.00
N TYR A 298 17.37 0.11 -22.05
CA TYR A 298 18.68 0.03 -22.68
C TYR A 298 18.58 0.06 -24.22
N ASN A 299 17.67 -0.71 -24.80
CA ASN A 299 17.40 -0.72 -26.25
C ASN A 299 15.90 -0.93 -26.56
N MET A 300 15.54 -0.92 -27.85
CA MET A 300 14.17 -1.13 -28.37
C MET A 300 14.03 -2.50 -29.02
N SER A 301 14.16 -3.58 -28.23
CA SER A 301 13.77 -4.92 -28.67
C SER A 301 12.26 -5.14 -28.51
N GLU A 302 11.67 -6.04 -29.32
CA GLU A 302 10.26 -6.41 -29.21
C GLU A 302 9.91 -6.98 -27.83
N LEU A 303 10.78 -7.82 -27.27
CA LEU A 303 10.65 -8.35 -25.91
C LEU A 303 10.57 -7.23 -24.85
N SER A 304 11.44 -6.22 -24.94
CA SER A 304 11.41 -5.08 -24.00
C SER A 304 10.12 -4.27 -24.11
N GLU A 305 9.56 -4.15 -25.32
CA GLU A 305 8.28 -3.47 -25.55
C GLU A 305 7.13 -4.26 -24.92
N ASN A 306 7.07 -5.57 -25.15
CA ASN A 306 6.05 -6.46 -24.61
C ASN A 306 6.02 -6.41 -23.08
N ILE A 307 7.19 -6.40 -22.43
CA ILE A 307 7.29 -6.28 -20.97
C ILE A 307 6.70 -4.95 -20.47
N ILE A 308 7.00 -3.83 -21.13
CA ILE A 308 6.47 -2.51 -20.75
C ILE A 308 4.95 -2.47 -20.94
N GLN A 309 4.44 -2.95 -22.06
CA GLN A 309 3.01 -2.95 -22.33
C GLN A 309 2.25 -3.87 -21.36
N GLY A 310 2.78 -5.05 -21.03
CA GLY A 310 2.21 -5.94 -20.00
C GLY A 310 2.23 -5.32 -18.60
N THR A 311 3.29 -4.59 -18.26
CA THR A 311 3.40 -3.83 -17.01
C THR A 311 2.32 -2.74 -16.94
N LYS A 312 2.21 -1.90 -17.98
CA LYS A 312 1.19 -0.84 -18.07
C LYS A 312 -0.24 -1.40 -18.02
N LYS A 313 -0.49 -2.54 -18.69
CA LYS A 313 -1.79 -3.23 -18.66
C LYS A 313 -2.16 -3.68 -17.25
N THR A 314 -1.20 -4.16 -16.47
CA THR A 314 -1.42 -4.53 -15.07
C THR A 314 -1.70 -3.28 -14.23
N MET A 315 -0.91 -2.21 -14.40
CA MET A 315 -1.15 -0.93 -13.71
C MET A 315 -2.55 -0.36 -14.00
N LEU A 316 -3.04 -0.51 -15.24
CA LEU A 316 -4.40 -0.15 -15.64
C LEU A 316 -5.47 -0.91 -14.86
N GLN A 317 -5.29 -2.21 -14.60
CA GLN A 317 -6.22 -3.01 -13.78
C GLN A 317 -6.32 -2.50 -12.33
N TYR A 318 -5.30 -1.79 -11.85
CA TYR A 318 -5.28 -1.14 -10.54
C TYR A 318 -5.77 0.31 -10.55
N GLY A 319 -6.25 0.80 -11.70
CA GLY A 319 -6.87 2.12 -11.83
C GLY A 319 -5.93 3.20 -12.36
N LEU A 320 -4.74 2.86 -12.86
CA LEU A 320 -3.86 3.82 -13.54
C LEU A 320 -4.19 3.90 -15.04
N ILE A 321 -4.95 4.92 -15.40
CA ILE A 321 -5.44 5.18 -16.74
C ILE A 321 -4.56 6.26 -17.37
N ASP A 322 -3.89 5.88 -18.46
CA ASP A 322 -3.00 6.76 -19.22
C ASP A 322 -3.72 8.06 -19.63
N ASP A 323 -3.00 9.18 -19.60
CA ASP A 323 -3.50 10.54 -19.83
C ASP A 323 -4.65 11.01 -18.92
N LYS A 324 -5.03 10.24 -17.88
CA LYS A 324 -6.07 10.61 -16.90
C LYS A 324 -5.49 10.80 -15.49
N ASN A 325 -4.75 9.82 -14.99
CA ASN A 325 -4.18 9.87 -13.63
C ASN A 325 -2.77 9.27 -13.54
N VAL A 326 -2.18 8.91 -14.68
CA VAL A 326 -0.77 8.52 -14.80
C VAL A 326 -0.19 9.14 -16.07
N GLU A 327 1.07 9.52 -16.01
CA GLU A 327 1.89 9.96 -17.13
C GLU A 327 3.12 9.05 -17.23
N TYR A 328 3.27 8.38 -18.38
CA TYR A 328 4.40 7.47 -18.62
C TYR A 328 5.52 8.18 -19.40
N PHE A 329 6.71 8.22 -18.82
CA PHE A 329 7.90 8.76 -19.46
C PHE A 329 8.83 7.65 -19.89
N GLU A 330 8.93 7.39 -21.19
CA GLU A 330 9.85 6.40 -21.73
C GLU A 330 11.15 7.05 -22.21
N LYS A 331 12.27 6.53 -21.72
CA LYS A 331 13.62 6.93 -22.12
C LYS A 331 14.37 5.72 -22.64
N ASN A 332 15.10 5.88 -23.73
CA ASN A 332 15.83 4.80 -24.36
C ASN A 332 17.27 5.19 -24.71
N ALA A 333 18.22 4.38 -24.26
CA ALA A 333 19.64 4.55 -24.53
C ALA A 333 20.07 4.09 -25.93
N ASN A 334 19.21 3.39 -26.68
CA ASN A 334 19.50 2.88 -28.03
C ASN A 334 20.76 1.98 -28.08
N GLY A 335 20.95 1.14 -27.06
CA GLY A 335 22.10 0.25 -26.89
C GLY A 335 23.38 0.94 -26.40
N ASP A 336 23.34 2.26 -26.16
CA ASP A 336 24.52 3.03 -25.76
C ASP A 336 24.50 3.32 -24.26
N ALA A 337 25.28 2.54 -23.50
CA ALA A 337 25.34 2.66 -22.04
C ALA A 337 25.79 4.06 -21.57
N SER A 338 26.55 4.81 -22.39
CA SER A 338 27.02 6.15 -22.03
C SER A 338 25.88 7.18 -21.90
N LYS A 339 24.71 6.90 -22.50
CA LYS A 339 23.52 7.77 -22.42
C LYS A 339 22.67 7.52 -21.18
N LEU A 340 22.83 6.39 -20.49
CA LEU A 340 21.94 6.01 -19.40
C LEU A 340 21.99 7.01 -18.23
N ALA A 341 23.16 7.57 -17.92
CA ALA A 341 23.31 8.56 -16.86
C ALA A 341 22.50 9.84 -17.12
N SER A 342 22.56 10.39 -18.35
CA SER A 342 21.80 11.59 -18.70
C SER A 342 20.29 11.31 -18.75
N LEU A 343 19.89 10.13 -19.22
CA LEU A 343 18.48 9.74 -19.24
C LEU A 343 17.90 9.54 -17.83
N CYS A 344 18.69 9.00 -16.88
CA CYS A 344 18.30 8.94 -15.47
C CYS A 344 18.05 10.35 -14.92
N LYS A 345 18.97 11.29 -15.21
CA LYS A 345 18.80 12.70 -14.82
C LYS A 345 17.52 13.32 -15.39
N GLU A 346 17.21 13.07 -16.66
CA GLU A 346 15.96 13.54 -17.26
C GLU A 346 14.72 13.02 -16.53
N LEU A 347 14.71 11.73 -16.13
CA LEU A 347 13.59 11.14 -15.38
C LEU A 347 13.42 11.77 -13.98
N VAL A 348 14.54 12.11 -13.32
CA VAL A 348 14.53 12.85 -12.04
C VAL A 348 14.01 14.27 -12.24
N ASP A 349 14.46 14.97 -13.27
CA ASP A 349 14.04 16.34 -13.58
C ASP A 349 12.54 16.40 -13.96
N LEU A 350 12.00 15.32 -14.54
CA LEU A 350 10.56 15.13 -14.80
C LEU A 350 9.73 14.87 -13.52
N LYS A 351 10.41 14.63 -12.38
CA LYS A 351 9.82 14.31 -11.06
C LYS A 351 8.98 13.04 -11.09
N CYS A 352 9.53 11.96 -11.66
CA CYS A 352 8.87 10.66 -11.60
C CYS A 352 8.72 10.19 -10.15
N ASP A 353 7.53 9.67 -9.81
CA ASP A 353 7.25 9.06 -8.51
C ASP A 353 7.89 7.67 -8.37
N ILE A 354 8.16 7.00 -9.50
CA ILE A 354 8.77 5.66 -9.56
C ILE A 354 9.52 5.47 -10.88
N ILE A 355 10.62 4.72 -10.85
CA ILE A 355 11.39 4.34 -12.05
C ILE A 355 11.34 2.82 -12.24
N ILE A 356 11.01 2.38 -13.45
CA ILE A 356 10.99 1.00 -13.89
C ILE A 356 12.05 0.82 -14.99
N PRO A 357 13.29 0.51 -14.64
CA PRO A 357 14.31 0.23 -15.63
C PRO A 357 14.10 -1.16 -16.25
N VAL A 358 14.26 -1.24 -17.56
CA VAL A 358 14.10 -2.46 -18.35
C VAL A 358 15.42 -2.83 -18.97
N SER A 359 15.88 -4.01 -18.53
CA SER A 359 17.18 -4.66 -18.69
C SER A 359 18.22 -4.32 -17.64
N THR A 360 19.21 -5.21 -17.51
CA THR A 360 20.30 -5.12 -16.53
C THR A 360 21.14 -3.84 -16.67
N PRO A 361 21.57 -3.37 -17.87
CA PRO A 361 22.32 -2.12 -17.99
C PRO A 361 21.52 -0.91 -17.51
N ALA A 362 20.23 -0.83 -17.88
CA ALA A 362 19.36 0.25 -17.42
C ALA A 362 19.14 0.22 -15.91
N SER A 363 18.98 -0.98 -15.34
CA SER A 363 18.76 -1.16 -13.89
C SER A 363 19.99 -0.77 -13.08
N LYS A 364 21.18 -1.14 -13.55
CA LYS A 364 22.45 -0.72 -12.94
C LYS A 364 22.60 0.80 -12.96
N ALA A 365 22.31 1.44 -14.09
CA ALA A 365 22.35 2.90 -14.18
C ALA A 365 21.29 3.56 -13.28
N ALA A 366 20.10 2.99 -13.19
CA ALA A 366 19.03 3.54 -12.35
C ALA A 366 19.41 3.51 -10.86
N VAL A 367 20.00 2.43 -10.35
CA VAL A 367 20.43 2.38 -8.94
C VAL A 367 21.64 3.28 -8.67
N GLU A 368 22.46 3.59 -9.68
CA GLU A 368 23.62 4.47 -9.55
C GLU A 368 23.25 5.97 -9.61
N TYR A 369 22.35 6.36 -10.51
CA TYR A 369 22.11 7.78 -10.83
C TYR A 369 20.75 8.33 -10.35
N ILE A 370 19.77 7.47 -10.02
CA ILE A 370 18.48 7.92 -9.47
C ILE A 370 18.60 8.06 -7.95
N PRO A 371 18.23 9.22 -7.36
CA PRO A 371 18.21 9.43 -5.92
C PRO A 371 17.43 8.37 -5.14
N SER A 372 17.90 8.03 -3.94
CA SER A 372 17.34 6.94 -3.13
C SER A 372 15.89 7.17 -2.66
N ASN A 373 15.39 8.41 -2.67
CA ASN A 373 14.00 8.73 -2.35
C ASN A 373 13.02 8.43 -3.49
N ILE A 374 13.51 8.14 -4.71
CA ILE A 374 12.68 7.67 -5.82
C ILE A 374 12.83 6.14 -5.91
N PRO A 375 11.76 5.36 -5.73
CA PRO A 375 11.84 3.91 -5.81
C PRO A 375 12.20 3.40 -7.21
N VAL A 376 12.97 2.32 -7.24
CA VAL A 376 13.31 1.57 -8.46
C VAL A 376 12.71 0.17 -8.36
N VAL A 377 11.88 -0.19 -9.34
CA VAL A 377 11.35 -1.54 -9.53
C VAL A 377 11.93 -2.09 -10.83
N PHE A 378 13.05 -2.81 -10.75
CA PHE A 378 13.71 -3.35 -11.93
C PHE A 378 12.96 -4.54 -12.51
N THR A 379 13.11 -4.75 -13.82
CA THR A 379 12.63 -5.94 -14.50
C THR A 379 13.58 -6.32 -15.63
N TYR A 380 13.44 -7.54 -16.14
CA TYR A 380 14.29 -8.07 -17.21
C TYR A 380 15.78 -8.12 -16.81
N VAL A 381 16.06 -8.57 -15.59
CA VAL A 381 17.42 -8.63 -15.01
C VAL A 381 17.86 -10.07 -14.72
N THR A 382 18.93 -10.53 -15.38
CA THR A 382 19.35 -11.93 -15.28
C THR A 382 20.02 -12.29 -13.97
N SER A 383 20.85 -11.41 -13.40
CA SER A 383 21.37 -11.60 -12.04
C SER A 383 21.55 -10.23 -11.38
N PRO A 384 20.59 -9.79 -10.56
CA PRO A 384 20.69 -8.50 -9.89
C PRO A 384 21.85 -8.45 -8.89
N GLU A 385 22.25 -9.58 -8.32
CA GLU A 385 23.42 -9.71 -7.43
C GLU A 385 24.71 -9.44 -8.19
N PHE A 386 24.93 -10.17 -9.29
CA PHE A 386 26.15 -10.06 -10.08
C PHE A 386 26.28 -8.68 -10.72
N ALA A 387 25.16 -8.10 -11.14
CA ALA A 387 25.13 -6.76 -11.71
C ALA A 387 25.33 -5.64 -10.66
N GLY A 388 25.27 -5.96 -9.37
CA GLY A 388 25.36 -4.99 -8.27
C GLY A 388 24.14 -4.07 -8.20
N ILE A 389 22.95 -4.59 -8.53
CA ILE A 389 21.69 -3.84 -8.51
C ILE A 389 21.08 -3.86 -7.10
N ILE A 390 21.04 -5.04 -6.47
CA ILE A 390 20.56 -5.16 -5.10
C ILE A 390 21.65 -4.73 -4.12
N ASN A 391 21.23 -4.18 -2.97
CA ASN A 391 22.11 -3.61 -1.93
C ASN A 391 22.96 -2.40 -2.38
N ALA A 392 22.74 -1.87 -3.59
CA ALA A 392 23.40 -0.65 -4.05
C ALA A 392 22.89 0.60 -3.32
N ARG A 393 21.58 0.61 -3.03
CA ARG A 393 20.87 1.64 -2.26
C ARG A 393 19.55 1.08 -1.71
N GLU A 394 18.93 1.82 -0.80
CA GLU A 394 17.55 1.61 -0.36
C GLU A 394 16.54 1.96 -1.49
N ASN A 395 15.29 1.54 -1.29
CA ASN A 395 14.16 1.64 -2.21
C ASN A 395 14.41 0.95 -3.57
N VAL A 396 14.91 -0.28 -3.54
CA VAL A 396 15.14 -1.10 -4.75
C VAL A 396 14.54 -2.49 -4.59
N THR A 397 13.65 -2.84 -5.51
CA THR A 397 13.13 -4.21 -5.67
C THR A 397 12.97 -4.53 -7.15
N GLY A 398 12.50 -5.72 -7.48
CA GLY A 398 12.25 -6.05 -8.87
C GLY A 398 12.12 -7.53 -9.16
N LEU A 399 12.28 -7.84 -10.44
CA LEU A 399 12.10 -9.18 -10.97
C LEU A 399 13.30 -9.59 -11.81
N SER A 400 13.71 -10.82 -11.59
CA SER A 400 14.73 -11.48 -12.39
C SER A 400 14.10 -12.34 -13.47
N ASP A 401 14.68 -12.26 -14.67
CA ASP A 401 14.33 -13.12 -15.81
C ASP A 401 15.32 -14.28 -15.99
N ALA A 402 16.04 -14.64 -14.92
CA ALA A 402 17.09 -15.64 -14.96
C ALA A 402 16.59 -17.01 -15.46
N THR A 403 16.75 -17.27 -16.76
CA THR A 403 16.64 -18.62 -17.29
C THR A 403 17.68 -19.50 -16.60
N ASN A 404 17.24 -20.58 -15.99
CA ASN A 404 18.13 -21.62 -15.48
C ASN A 404 19.01 -22.16 -16.61
N PHE A 405 20.29 -21.81 -16.59
CA PHE A 405 21.25 -22.20 -17.62
C PHE A 405 21.47 -23.72 -17.73
N ASP A 406 21.21 -24.48 -16.66
CA ASP A 406 21.24 -25.93 -16.71
C ASP A 406 20.08 -26.46 -17.58
N ASP A 407 18.87 -25.95 -17.38
CA ASP A 407 17.70 -26.32 -18.19
C ASP A 407 17.84 -25.84 -19.64
N TYR A 408 18.48 -24.68 -19.85
CA TYR A 408 18.86 -24.22 -21.18
C TYR A 408 19.78 -25.22 -21.90
N LEU A 409 20.83 -25.71 -21.24
CA LEU A 409 21.73 -26.70 -21.85
C LEU A 409 21.09 -28.08 -22.02
N LYS A 410 20.19 -28.49 -21.11
CA LYS A 410 19.36 -29.69 -21.33
C LYS A 410 18.53 -29.55 -22.59
N PHE A 411 17.86 -28.42 -22.78
CA PHE A 411 17.07 -28.17 -23.99
C PHE A 411 17.94 -28.20 -25.25
N VAL A 412 19.13 -27.60 -25.22
CA VAL A 412 20.11 -27.69 -26.32
C VAL A 412 20.45 -29.15 -26.65
N LYS A 413 20.65 -30.00 -25.64
CA LYS A 413 20.91 -31.43 -25.82
C LYS A 413 19.70 -32.25 -26.23
N GLU A 414 18.48 -31.86 -25.85
CA GLU A 414 17.26 -32.49 -26.35
C GLU A 414 17.07 -32.20 -27.85
N LEU A 415 17.43 -31.00 -28.31
CA LEU A 415 17.45 -30.65 -29.74
C LEU A 415 18.59 -31.37 -30.48
N PHE A 416 19.79 -31.37 -29.91
CA PHE A 416 21.00 -31.90 -30.54
C PHE A 416 21.78 -32.81 -29.57
N PRO A 417 21.38 -34.09 -29.43
CA PRO A 417 22.00 -35.02 -28.46
C PRO A 417 23.51 -35.19 -28.63
N ASP A 418 23.96 -35.22 -29.89
CA ASP A 418 25.36 -35.46 -30.26
C ASP A 418 26.19 -34.16 -30.38
N LEU A 419 25.62 -32.99 -30.05
CA LEU A 419 26.32 -31.72 -30.15
C LEU A 419 27.52 -31.69 -29.19
N THR A 420 28.72 -31.42 -29.69
CA THR A 420 29.95 -31.31 -28.86
C THR A 420 30.56 -29.92 -28.91
N HIS A 421 30.27 -29.13 -29.94
CA HIS A 421 30.82 -27.80 -30.14
C HIS A 421 29.69 -26.84 -30.54
N ALA A 422 29.61 -25.68 -29.90
CA ALA A 422 28.66 -24.64 -30.25
C ALA A 422 29.32 -23.26 -30.24
N GLY A 423 28.77 -22.36 -31.05
CA GLY A 423 29.13 -20.96 -31.10
C GLY A 423 28.37 -20.20 -30.04
N ARG A 424 28.98 -19.15 -29.51
CA ARG A 424 28.30 -18.22 -28.62
C ARG A 424 28.71 -16.80 -28.97
N MET A 425 27.72 -15.94 -29.18
CA MET A 425 27.91 -14.50 -29.26
C MET A 425 27.55 -13.87 -27.93
N TYR A 426 28.34 -12.90 -27.48
CA TYR A 426 28.07 -12.20 -26.23
C TYR A 426 28.66 -10.78 -26.23
N ASN A 427 27.97 -9.85 -25.59
CA ASN A 427 28.43 -8.50 -25.34
C ASN A 427 29.06 -8.39 -23.94
N PRO A 428 30.40 -8.31 -23.80
CA PRO A 428 31.05 -8.20 -22.50
C PRO A 428 30.76 -6.89 -21.75
N SER A 429 30.25 -5.87 -22.45
CA SER A 429 29.81 -4.61 -21.83
C SER A 429 28.48 -4.74 -21.07
N GLU A 430 27.76 -5.85 -21.25
CA GLU A 430 26.52 -6.15 -20.55
C GLU A 430 26.77 -7.14 -19.38
N PRO A 431 26.51 -6.75 -18.12
CA PRO A 431 26.75 -7.64 -16.98
C PRO A 431 25.98 -8.97 -17.04
N ASN A 432 24.75 -8.94 -17.54
CA ASN A 432 23.90 -10.12 -17.78
C ASN A 432 24.54 -11.09 -18.78
N SER A 433 25.06 -10.57 -19.89
CA SER A 433 25.66 -11.38 -20.95
C SER A 433 26.98 -12.00 -20.48
N LEU A 434 27.81 -11.22 -19.78
CA LEU A 434 29.03 -11.72 -19.14
C LEU A 434 28.74 -12.81 -18.09
N TYR A 435 27.72 -12.61 -17.26
CA TYR A 435 27.28 -13.61 -16.28
C TYR A 435 26.85 -14.91 -16.97
N ALA A 436 25.99 -14.81 -17.99
CA ALA A 436 25.55 -15.96 -18.76
C ALA A 436 26.72 -16.68 -19.46
N GLN A 437 27.73 -15.93 -19.92
CA GLN A 437 28.96 -16.45 -20.50
C GLN A 437 29.67 -17.37 -19.51
N GLN A 438 29.95 -16.86 -18.32
CA GLN A 438 30.66 -17.60 -17.29
C GLN A 438 29.87 -18.82 -16.81
N ARG A 439 28.55 -18.69 -16.65
CA ARG A 439 27.70 -19.78 -16.16
C ARG A 439 27.56 -20.91 -17.16
N LEU A 440 27.25 -20.61 -18.42
CA LEU A 440 27.15 -21.66 -19.45
C LEU A 440 28.52 -22.30 -19.69
N SER A 441 29.62 -21.55 -19.75
CA SER A 441 30.97 -22.14 -19.87
C SER A 441 31.33 -23.05 -18.70
N SER A 442 30.89 -22.73 -17.49
CA SER A 442 31.11 -23.59 -16.32
C SER A 442 30.28 -24.89 -16.39
N LEU A 443 29.04 -24.80 -16.88
CA LEU A 443 28.12 -25.93 -17.01
C LEU A 443 28.42 -26.81 -18.24
N SER A 444 29.05 -26.27 -19.29
CA SER A 444 29.25 -26.95 -20.56
C SER A 444 30.00 -28.29 -20.40
N VAL A 445 30.89 -28.37 -19.41
CA VAL A 445 31.65 -29.60 -19.08
C VAL A 445 30.71 -30.75 -18.73
N LEU A 446 29.62 -30.50 -17.99
CA LEU A 446 28.64 -31.52 -17.61
C LEU A 446 27.88 -32.08 -18.81
N TYR A 447 27.77 -31.29 -19.87
CA TYR A 447 27.08 -31.63 -21.11
C TYR A 447 28.05 -32.06 -22.23
N GLY A 448 29.35 -32.12 -21.98
CA GLY A 448 30.35 -32.43 -23.01
C GLY A 448 30.30 -31.45 -24.18
N LEU A 449 30.09 -30.16 -23.88
CA LEU A 449 30.04 -29.07 -24.84
C LEU A 449 31.25 -28.15 -24.69
N GLU A 450 31.83 -27.78 -25.82
CA GLU A 450 32.84 -26.73 -25.93
C GLU A 450 32.27 -25.52 -26.66
N PHE A 451 32.56 -24.31 -26.16
CA PHE A 451 32.08 -23.07 -26.75
C PHE A 451 33.17 -22.33 -27.52
N THR A 452 32.89 -22.02 -28.78
CA THR A 452 33.60 -20.98 -29.52
C THR A 452 32.91 -19.65 -29.22
N ASN A 453 33.57 -18.78 -28.46
CA ASN A 453 33.03 -17.46 -28.14
C ASN A 453 33.45 -16.41 -29.17
N GLU A 454 32.51 -15.58 -29.61
CA GLU A 454 32.74 -14.37 -30.40
C GLU A 454 32.18 -13.17 -29.64
N ILE A 455 32.98 -12.11 -29.51
CA ILE A 455 32.58 -10.86 -28.85
C ILE A 455 31.78 -10.04 -29.84
N VAL A 456 30.57 -9.65 -29.46
CA VAL A 456 29.65 -8.87 -30.29
C VAL A 456 29.05 -7.74 -29.45
N GLU A 457 29.62 -6.55 -29.58
CA GLU A 457 29.22 -5.35 -28.81
C GLU A 457 28.09 -4.57 -29.48
N ASN A 458 27.86 -4.80 -30.78
CA ASN A 458 26.78 -4.21 -31.54
C ASN A 458 26.35 -5.09 -32.71
N ILE A 459 25.15 -4.84 -33.23
CA ILE A 459 24.52 -5.65 -34.28
C ILE A 459 25.33 -5.74 -35.60
N SER A 460 26.22 -4.79 -35.89
CA SER A 460 27.02 -4.82 -37.13
C SER A 460 28.09 -5.92 -37.12
N GLN A 461 28.47 -6.40 -35.94
CA GLN A 461 29.47 -7.45 -35.75
C GLN A 461 28.88 -8.88 -35.86
N ILE A 462 27.56 -9.02 -35.98
CA ILE A 462 26.87 -10.32 -36.13
C ILE A 462 27.37 -11.09 -37.36
N THR A 463 27.41 -10.45 -38.54
CA THR A 463 27.81 -11.12 -39.78
C THR A 463 29.28 -11.59 -39.78
N PRO A 464 30.25 -10.76 -39.32
CA PRO A 464 31.62 -11.23 -39.08
C PRO A 464 31.69 -12.42 -38.12
N ALA A 465 30.98 -12.38 -36.99
CA ALA A 465 30.98 -13.46 -36.00
C ALA A 465 30.41 -14.77 -36.58
N LEU A 466 29.32 -14.72 -37.35
CA LEU A 466 28.79 -15.88 -38.08
C LEU A 466 29.80 -16.45 -39.09
N SER A 467 30.56 -15.59 -39.77
CA SER A 467 31.58 -16.03 -40.72
C SER A 467 32.77 -16.71 -40.01
N ASN A 468 33.11 -16.23 -38.80
CA ASN A 468 34.12 -16.89 -37.96
C ASN A 468 33.66 -18.27 -37.49
N PHE A 469 32.39 -18.42 -37.11
CA PHE A 469 31.81 -19.73 -36.79
C PHE A 469 31.86 -20.69 -37.97
N GLU A 470 31.52 -20.22 -39.18
CA GLU A 470 31.57 -21.02 -40.40
C GLU A 470 33.00 -21.54 -40.66
N ASN A 471 33.99 -20.65 -40.56
CA ASN A 471 35.41 -21.01 -40.73
C ASN A 471 35.90 -22.03 -39.70
N LYS A 472 35.31 -22.03 -38.50
CA LYS A 472 35.60 -22.98 -37.42
C LYS A 472 34.68 -24.20 -37.44
N GLN A 473 33.85 -24.36 -38.48
CA GLN A 473 32.90 -25.47 -38.65
C GLN A 473 31.86 -25.58 -37.52
N ILE A 474 31.50 -24.45 -36.92
CA ILE A 474 30.47 -24.34 -35.90
C ILE A 474 29.13 -24.10 -36.58
N ASN A 475 28.15 -24.97 -36.35
CA ASN A 475 26.84 -24.94 -37.00
C ASN A 475 25.66 -24.67 -36.05
N THR A 476 25.91 -24.50 -34.75
CA THR A 476 24.89 -24.21 -33.75
C THR A 476 25.36 -23.02 -32.92
N VAL A 477 24.54 -21.98 -32.82
CA VAL A 477 24.84 -20.73 -32.09
C VAL A 477 23.86 -20.60 -30.93
N LEU A 478 24.39 -20.44 -29.72
CA LEU A 478 23.61 -20.24 -28.50
C LEU A 478 23.59 -18.76 -28.14
N ILE A 479 22.39 -18.24 -27.93
CA ILE A 479 22.14 -16.88 -27.44
C ILE A 479 21.39 -16.99 -26.11
N ALA A 480 21.94 -16.34 -25.08
CA ALA A 480 21.36 -16.33 -23.75
C ALA A 480 21.71 -15.02 -23.02
N ALA A 481 20.69 -14.38 -22.46
CA ALA A 481 20.70 -13.19 -21.63
C ALA A 481 21.52 -12.05 -22.24
N ASP A 482 21.28 -11.71 -23.51
CA ASP A 482 22.04 -10.68 -24.22
C ASP A 482 21.11 -9.71 -24.97
N ASN A 483 21.09 -8.44 -24.53
CA ASN A 483 20.19 -7.44 -25.09
C ASN A 483 20.60 -7.05 -26.51
N THR A 484 21.90 -7.05 -26.82
CA THR A 484 22.43 -6.76 -28.15
C THR A 484 22.02 -7.84 -29.15
N MET A 485 22.05 -9.10 -28.75
CA MET A 485 21.61 -10.23 -29.58
C MET A 485 20.10 -10.25 -29.74
N ASN A 486 19.35 -9.97 -28.67
CA ASN A 486 17.89 -9.84 -28.75
C ASN A 486 17.45 -8.72 -29.71
N LEU A 487 18.15 -7.59 -29.74
CA LEU A 487 17.89 -6.51 -30.71
C LEU A 487 18.20 -6.94 -32.15
N GLY A 488 19.23 -7.76 -32.35
CA GLY A 488 19.70 -8.21 -33.67
C GLY A 488 19.16 -9.56 -34.12
N MET A 489 18.24 -10.18 -33.39
CA MET A 489 17.94 -11.62 -33.51
C MET A 489 17.40 -12.01 -34.89
N LYS A 490 16.50 -11.20 -35.46
CA LYS A 490 16.05 -11.40 -36.84
C LYS A 490 17.18 -11.45 -37.86
N ASN A 491 18.12 -10.50 -37.76
CA ASN A 491 19.27 -10.44 -38.66
C ASN A 491 20.22 -11.63 -38.43
N LEU A 492 20.47 -11.97 -37.17
CA LEU A 492 21.27 -13.12 -36.78
C LEU A 492 20.70 -14.41 -37.36
N SER A 493 19.42 -14.69 -37.11
CA SER A 493 18.74 -15.92 -37.52
C SER A 493 18.67 -16.07 -39.04
N GLN A 494 18.35 -14.99 -39.77
CA GLN A 494 18.34 -14.99 -41.23
C GLN A 494 19.73 -15.27 -41.82
N ASN A 495 20.77 -14.61 -41.32
CA ASN A 495 22.13 -14.81 -41.81
C ASN A 495 22.71 -16.17 -41.42
N ALA A 496 22.37 -16.68 -40.23
CA ALA A 496 22.72 -18.02 -39.78
C ALA A 496 22.08 -19.10 -40.67
N MET A 497 20.80 -18.92 -41.03
CA MET A 497 20.08 -19.86 -41.89
C MET A 497 20.72 -19.98 -43.28
N VAL A 498 21.17 -18.87 -43.88
CA VAL A 498 21.92 -18.88 -45.16
C VAL A 498 23.20 -19.72 -45.07
N LYS A 499 23.81 -19.79 -43.88
CA LYS A 499 25.02 -20.57 -43.59
C LYS A 499 24.72 -21.98 -43.07
N ASN A 500 23.46 -22.43 -43.12
CA ASN A 500 22.99 -23.70 -42.54
C ASN A 500 23.33 -23.85 -41.06
N MET A 501 23.26 -22.76 -40.30
CA MET A 501 23.47 -22.75 -38.86
C MET A 501 22.15 -22.67 -38.10
N PHE A 502 22.05 -23.42 -37.00
CA PHE A 502 20.95 -23.33 -36.04
C PHE A 502 21.24 -22.23 -35.02
N VAL A 503 20.25 -21.39 -34.73
CA VAL A 503 20.30 -20.43 -33.62
C VAL A 503 19.34 -20.90 -32.54
N ILE A 504 19.80 -20.98 -31.30
CA ILE A 504 18.97 -21.28 -30.12
C ILE A 504 18.89 -20.00 -29.28
N GLY A 505 17.67 -19.53 -29.03
CA GLY A 505 17.39 -18.32 -28.27
C GLY A 505 16.87 -18.61 -26.88
N ASP A 506 16.57 -17.57 -26.13
CA ASP A 506 16.09 -17.62 -24.74
C ASP A 506 14.79 -16.84 -24.52
N SER A 507 13.97 -16.71 -25.57
CA SER A 507 12.65 -16.07 -25.51
C SER A 507 11.75 -16.53 -26.66
N ARG A 508 10.44 -16.24 -26.56
CA ARG A 508 9.47 -16.49 -27.64
C ARG A 508 9.84 -15.66 -28.88
N GLU A 509 10.14 -14.40 -28.67
CA GLU A 509 10.47 -13.42 -29.71
C GLU A 509 11.69 -13.85 -30.51
N ASN A 510 12.70 -14.46 -29.87
CA ASN A 510 13.85 -15.00 -30.59
C ASN A 510 13.46 -16.11 -31.57
N VAL A 511 12.55 -16.98 -31.16
CA VAL A 511 12.06 -18.09 -31.97
C VAL A 511 11.19 -17.57 -33.11
N GLU A 512 10.36 -16.56 -32.87
CA GLU A 512 9.60 -15.87 -33.92
C GLU A 512 10.50 -15.17 -34.94
N ASP A 513 11.64 -14.64 -34.50
CA ASP A 513 12.66 -14.03 -35.36
C ASP A 513 13.53 -15.03 -36.14
N GLY A 514 13.36 -16.33 -35.91
CA GLY A 514 13.92 -17.39 -36.74
C GLY A 514 14.86 -18.35 -36.02
N ALA A 515 15.07 -18.23 -34.71
CA ALA A 515 15.76 -19.27 -33.95
C ALA A 515 15.00 -20.61 -34.06
N ILE A 516 15.72 -21.74 -34.07
CA ILE A 516 15.11 -23.09 -34.21
C ILE A 516 14.22 -23.43 -33.00
N GLY A 517 14.60 -22.91 -31.83
CA GLY A 517 13.86 -23.04 -30.60
C GLY A 517 14.50 -22.22 -29.49
N GLY A 518 13.84 -22.21 -28.34
CA GLY A 518 14.32 -21.51 -27.16
C GLY A 518 13.61 -21.99 -25.90
N VAL A 519 14.21 -21.69 -24.76
CA VAL A 519 13.64 -21.98 -23.45
C VAL A 519 13.85 -20.80 -22.52
N SER A 520 12.81 -20.41 -21.78
CA SER A 520 12.85 -19.22 -20.93
C SER A 520 11.90 -19.30 -19.73
N VAL A 521 11.95 -18.24 -18.92
CA VAL A 521 10.85 -17.88 -18.01
C VAL A 521 9.61 -17.41 -18.79
N ASP A 522 8.48 -17.29 -18.12
CA ASP A 522 7.28 -16.65 -18.70
C ASP A 522 7.40 -15.12 -18.62
N TYR A 523 7.64 -14.47 -19.76
CA TYR A 523 7.77 -13.01 -19.84
C TYR A 523 6.42 -12.27 -19.71
N ASP A 524 5.29 -12.92 -20.00
CA ASP A 524 3.96 -12.36 -19.75
C ASP A 524 3.70 -12.31 -18.23
N GLU A 525 4.07 -13.38 -17.50
CA GLU A 525 4.06 -13.41 -16.03
C GLU A 525 5.04 -12.38 -15.42
N LEU A 526 6.25 -12.25 -15.99
CA LEU A 526 7.23 -11.24 -15.58
C LEU A 526 6.65 -9.82 -15.67
N ALA A 527 6.00 -9.48 -16.79
CA ALA A 527 5.39 -8.17 -16.99
C ALA A 527 4.24 -7.91 -16.01
N LEU A 528 3.41 -8.92 -15.76
CA LEU A 528 2.33 -8.85 -14.77
C LEU A 528 2.89 -8.57 -13.37
N GLU A 529 3.83 -9.38 -12.92
CA GLU A 529 4.39 -9.27 -11.58
C GLU A 529 5.23 -7.99 -11.38
N THR A 530 5.81 -7.46 -12.47
CA THR A 530 6.42 -6.12 -12.51
C THR A 530 5.38 -5.05 -12.21
N GLY A 531 4.22 -5.09 -12.88
CA GLY A 531 3.12 -4.16 -12.65
C GLY A 531 2.55 -4.25 -11.22
N VAL A 532 2.40 -5.46 -10.68
CA VAL A 532 1.97 -5.68 -9.29
C VAL A 532 2.95 -5.06 -8.30
N SER A 533 4.25 -5.25 -8.53
CA SER A 533 5.31 -4.69 -7.67
C SER A 533 5.35 -3.17 -7.75
N ALA A 534 5.24 -2.60 -8.96
CA ALA A 534 5.18 -1.15 -9.15
C ALA A 534 3.96 -0.52 -8.46
N ILE A 535 2.76 -1.09 -8.60
CA ILE A 535 1.56 -0.60 -7.93
C ILE A 535 1.66 -0.73 -6.41
N SER A 536 2.22 -1.84 -5.92
CA SER A 536 2.45 -2.05 -4.49
C SER A 536 3.27 -0.91 -3.89
N VAL A 537 4.36 -0.53 -4.58
CA VAL A 537 5.22 0.59 -4.18
C VAL A 537 4.53 1.93 -4.30
N ILE A 538 3.82 2.19 -5.40
CA ILE A 538 3.02 3.41 -5.58
C ILE A 538 2.01 3.59 -4.44
N LEU A 539 1.35 2.50 -4.03
CA LEU A 539 0.40 2.48 -2.91
C LEU A 539 1.08 2.40 -1.54
N GLY A 540 2.38 2.71 -1.46
CA GLY A 540 3.09 2.96 -0.21
C GLY A 540 3.74 1.75 0.43
N ILE A 541 3.82 0.59 -0.21
CA ILE A 541 4.67 -0.50 0.29
C ILE A 541 6.13 -0.10 0.06
N ASN A 542 6.97 -0.19 1.10
CA ASN A 542 8.41 0.06 0.95
C ASN A 542 8.99 -0.99 -0.03
N ALA A 543 9.69 -0.53 -1.06
CA ALA A 543 10.30 -1.41 -2.06
C ALA A 543 11.25 -2.43 -1.42
N ASP A 544 12.01 -2.05 -0.39
CA ASP A 544 12.96 -2.94 0.30
C ASP A 544 12.26 -4.05 1.10
N ALA A 545 10.96 -3.89 1.40
CA ALA A 545 10.14 -4.94 2.01
C ALA A 545 9.61 -5.97 0.99
N ILE A 546 9.72 -5.67 -0.31
CA ILE A 546 9.30 -6.58 -1.39
C ILE A 546 10.52 -7.39 -1.82
N ALA A 547 10.48 -8.70 -1.61
CA ALA A 547 11.53 -9.60 -2.06
C ALA A 547 11.62 -9.63 -3.59
N VAL A 548 12.86 -9.69 -4.11
CA VAL A 548 13.10 -9.90 -5.54
C VAL A 548 12.48 -11.23 -5.97
N LYS A 549 11.71 -11.20 -7.05
CA LYS A 549 11.06 -12.40 -7.59
C LYS A 549 11.92 -13.03 -8.69
N TYR A 550 12.02 -14.36 -8.67
CA TYR A 550 12.68 -15.17 -9.69
C TYR A 550 11.64 -16.13 -10.26
N LEU A 551 11.48 -16.11 -11.58
CA LEU A 551 10.51 -16.98 -12.25
C LEU A 551 11.15 -18.31 -12.65
N PRO A 552 10.37 -19.41 -12.69
CA PRO A 552 10.87 -20.71 -13.12
C PRO A 552 11.00 -20.78 -14.66
N THR A 553 12.03 -21.47 -15.14
CA THR A 553 12.18 -21.83 -16.55
C THR A 553 11.15 -22.88 -16.93
N THR A 554 10.07 -22.46 -17.58
CA THR A 554 8.92 -23.34 -17.89
C THR A 554 8.50 -23.28 -19.35
N GLN A 555 8.95 -22.28 -20.09
CA GLN A 555 8.49 -22.04 -21.45
C GLN A 555 9.45 -22.66 -22.46
N ILE A 556 8.91 -23.45 -23.39
CA ILE A 556 9.65 -24.08 -24.48
C ILE A 556 9.01 -23.65 -25.80
N TYR A 557 9.82 -23.05 -26.66
CA TYR A 557 9.39 -22.51 -27.95
C TYR A 557 10.11 -23.27 -29.07
N LEU A 558 9.39 -23.62 -30.13
CA LEU A 558 9.96 -24.28 -31.31
C LEU A 558 9.54 -23.56 -32.59
N ASN A 559 10.39 -23.60 -33.62
CA ASN A 559 10.08 -23.01 -34.92
C ASN A 559 10.11 -24.06 -36.03
N LYS A 560 8.92 -24.52 -36.46
CA LYS A 560 8.78 -25.49 -37.54
C LYS A 560 9.17 -24.91 -38.89
N ARG A 561 8.95 -23.61 -39.12
CA ARG A 561 9.39 -22.94 -40.36
C ARG A 561 10.90 -22.96 -40.50
N THR A 562 11.63 -22.60 -39.45
CA THR A 562 13.09 -22.69 -39.40
C THR A 562 13.55 -24.14 -39.52
N ALA A 563 12.88 -25.08 -38.83
CA ALA A 563 13.21 -26.50 -38.92
C ALA A 563 13.10 -27.02 -40.36
N GLN A 564 12.02 -26.69 -41.07
CA GLN A 564 11.84 -27.05 -42.47
C GLN A 564 12.92 -26.44 -43.37
N ALA A 565 13.24 -25.15 -43.16
CA ALA A 565 14.27 -24.46 -43.94
C ALA A 565 15.67 -25.07 -43.76
N LEU A 566 15.96 -25.62 -42.58
CA LEU A 566 17.24 -26.24 -42.23
C LEU A 566 17.21 -27.78 -42.29
N ASN A 567 16.15 -28.39 -42.83
CA ASN A 567 15.96 -29.84 -42.91
C ASN A 567 16.09 -30.56 -41.55
N PHE A 568 15.61 -29.91 -40.48
CA PHE A 568 15.60 -30.43 -39.12
C PHE A 568 14.22 -31.00 -38.77
N THR A 569 14.20 -32.09 -38.00
CA THR A 569 12.96 -32.72 -37.51
C THR A 569 12.98 -32.77 -36.00
N PHE A 570 11.99 -32.15 -35.36
CA PHE A 570 11.82 -32.24 -33.91
C PHE A 570 11.36 -33.65 -33.50
N SER A 571 11.81 -34.11 -32.33
CA SER A 571 11.27 -35.31 -31.71
C SER A 571 9.81 -35.08 -31.28
N THR A 572 9.02 -36.16 -31.24
CA THR A 572 7.63 -36.09 -30.73
C THR A 572 7.58 -35.61 -29.29
N ASP A 573 8.53 -36.04 -28.45
CA ASP A 573 8.60 -35.63 -27.05
C ASP A 573 8.80 -34.11 -26.92
N LEU A 574 9.66 -33.52 -27.74
CA LEU A 574 9.90 -32.07 -27.69
C LEU A 574 8.71 -31.26 -28.19
N LEU A 575 8.03 -31.73 -29.25
CA LEU A 575 6.79 -31.12 -29.74
C LEU A 575 5.68 -31.15 -28.68
N LEU A 576 5.60 -32.21 -27.88
CA LEU A 576 4.61 -32.33 -26.80
C LEU A 576 4.93 -31.44 -25.60
N LYS A 577 6.20 -31.13 -25.34
CA LYS A 577 6.64 -30.22 -24.28
C LYS A 577 6.54 -28.73 -24.66
N ALA A 578 6.50 -28.41 -25.94
CA ALA A 578 6.50 -27.02 -26.40
C ALA A 578 5.24 -26.27 -25.94
N THR A 579 5.45 -25.12 -25.30
CA THR A 579 4.38 -24.21 -24.89
C THR A 579 3.91 -23.34 -26.05
N TYR A 580 4.75 -23.16 -27.08
CA TYR A 580 4.41 -22.44 -28.30
C TYR A 580 5.24 -22.93 -29.49
N ILE A 581 4.60 -22.97 -30.66
CA ILE A 581 5.21 -23.44 -31.90
C ILE A 581 4.92 -22.43 -33.01
N VAL A 582 5.97 -21.92 -33.64
CA VAL A 582 5.88 -21.14 -34.88
C VAL A 582 5.69 -22.13 -36.03
N GLU A 583 4.59 -21.97 -36.79
CA GLU A 583 4.24 -22.82 -37.93
C GLU A 583 4.85 -22.36 -39.27
#